data_AF-A0A2D6CT37-F1
#
_entry.id   AF-A0A2D6CT37-F1
#
_cell.length_a   1.000
_cell.length_b   1.000
_cell.length_c   1.000
_cell.angle_alpha   90.00
_cell.angle_beta   90.00
_cell.angle_gamma   90.00
#
_symmetry.space_group_name_H-M   'P 1'
#
loop_
_entity.id
_entity.type
_entity.pdbx_description
1 polymer ?
#
loop_
_entity_poly.entity_id
_entity_poly.type
_entity_poly.pdbx_seq_one_letter_code
_entity_poly.pdbx_strand_id
1 'polypeptide(L)'
;MDITVGSAFDAAQFATVLAAGAELRWDDPREVHRVVARFTDAPPTGLKVQYWRSAWPQRRLPKDSVPAGGEVGWWELGDWFNGEWQTADVDTEVDGTAAVMTFRPLNEREFTDLDDFPVTFRTTQRLRLLADGGVHGPTSLEAYTDSVWTTTAVTVLFETAPEAKSAFDAHNGHVADADRRGLKAFVLDLATTTNPDPNTYDKTGLTIRGDATATILTQDLADGPVYVPDCGLCVVAGRDDRDYGTERDYGKSRDYGKGWDDRDYGK
;
A
#
# COMPACT_ATOMS: atom_id res chain seq x y z
N MET A 1 -0.25 -17.87 -5.70
CA MET A 1 -0.26 -16.76 -6.66
C MET A 1 1.18 -16.57 -7.09
N ASP A 2 1.46 -16.69 -8.40
CA ASP A 2 2.83 -16.59 -8.90
C ASP A 2 3.17 -15.10 -9.10
N ILE A 3 3.84 -14.53 -8.11
CA ILE A 3 4.30 -13.13 -8.16
C ILE A 3 5.70 -13.12 -8.76
N THR A 4 5.87 -12.29 -9.80
CA THR A 4 7.17 -12.10 -10.46
C THR A 4 7.82 -10.84 -9.90
N VAL A 5 9.02 -10.96 -9.33
CA VAL A 5 9.77 -9.81 -8.84
C VAL A 5 10.00 -8.80 -9.97
N GLY A 6 9.76 -7.52 -9.68
CA GLY A 6 9.86 -6.42 -10.63
C GLY A 6 8.63 -6.24 -11.52
N SER A 7 7.61 -7.10 -11.44
CA SER A 7 6.35 -6.87 -12.17
C SER A 7 5.55 -5.74 -11.52
N ALA A 8 4.71 -5.07 -12.34
CA ALA A 8 3.90 -3.96 -11.88
C ALA A 8 2.90 -4.39 -10.79
N PHE A 9 2.75 -3.55 -9.76
CA PHE A 9 1.77 -3.75 -8.71
C PHE A 9 0.37 -3.34 -9.20
N ASP A 10 -0.57 -4.28 -9.16
CA ASP A 10 -1.99 -4.02 -9.40
C ASP A 10 -2.70 -3.79 -8.07
N ALA A 11 -2.95 -2.53 -7.73
CA ALA A 11 -3.62 -2.15 -6.49
C ALA A 11 -5.09 -2.56 -6.47
N ALA A 12 -5.71 -2.89 -7.61
CA ALA A 12 -7.11 -3.33 -7.64
C ALA A 12 -7.35 -4.63 -6.86
N GLN A 13 -6.31 -5.46 -6.70
CA GLN A 13 -6.35 -6.68 -5.89
C GLN A 13 -6.63 -6.41 -4.40
N PHE A 14 -6.37 -5.20 -3.94
CA PHE A 14 -6.58 -4.73 -2.57
C PHE A 14 -7.74 -3.72 -2.47
N ALA A 15 -8.57 -3.62 -3.51
CA ALA A 15 -9.76 -2.78 -3.52
C ALA A 15 -11.01 -3.55 -3.08
N THR A 16 -11.98 -2.83 -2.49
CA THR A 16 -13.38 -3.25 -2.56
C THR A 16 -13.87 -3.08 -4.01
N VAL A 17 -14.27 -4.18 -4.64
CA VAL A 17 -14.88 -4.16 -5.99
C VAL A 17 -16.38 -3.91 -5.88
N LEU A 18 -16.87 -2.92 -6.62
CA LEU A 18 -18.24 -2.44 -6.61
C LEU A 18 -18.83 -2.43 -8.03
N ALA A 19 -20.12 -2.12 -8.15
CA ALA A 19 -20.81 -1.93 -9.43
C ALA A 19 -20.55 -3.07 -10.45
N ALA A 20 -20.67 -4.32 -10.00
CA ALA A 20 -20.44 -5.52 -10.81
C ALA A 20 -19.06 -5.56 -11.51
N GLY A 21 -18.01 -5.03 -10.88
CA GLY A 21 -16.64 -5.05 -11.41
C GLY A 21 -16.21 -3.75 -12.10
N ALA A 22 -17.09 -2.75 -12.20
CA ALA A 22 -16.79 -1.50 -12.89
C ALA A 22 -16.29 -0.37 -11.97
N GLU A 23 -16.28 -0.56 -10.65
CA GLU A 23 -15.80 0.42 -9.67
C GLU A 23 -14.88 -0.22 -8.63
N LEU A 24 -13.82 0.50 -8.27
CA LEU A 24 -12.86 0.16 -7.22
C LEU A 24 -12.94 1.20 -6.12
N ARG A 25 -12.81 0.76 -4.86
CA ARG A 25 -12.62 1.61 -3.68
C ARG A 25 -11.50 1.07 -2.81
N TRP A 26 -10.58 1.93 -2.40
CA TRP A 26 -9.51 1.62 -1.44
C TRP A 26 -9.69 2.38 -0.13
N ASP A 27 -9.15 1.82 0.96
CA ASP A 27 -9.08 2.46 2.28
C ASP A 27 -8.12 3.65 2.27
N ASP A 28 -6.99 3.52 1.59
CA ASP A 28 -6.02 4.60 1.38
C ASP A 28 -5.97 5.06 -0.09
N PRO A 29 -5.67 6.35 -0.37
CA PRO A 29 -5.52 6.84 -1.74
C PRO A 29 -4.42 6.07 -2.50
N ARG A 30 -4.68 5.74 -3.77
CA ARG A 30 -3.72 5.11 -4.67
C ARG A 30 -3.28 6.07 -5.74
N GLU A 31 -1.98 6.10 -6.01
CA GLU A 31 -1.42 6.78 -7.16
C GLU A 31 -1.51 5.86 -8.39
N VAL A 32 -2.60 5.97 -9.15
CA VAL A 32 -2.86 5.10 -10.30
C VAL A 32 -2.22 5.70 -11.56
N HIS A 33 -1.39 4.92 -12.23
CA HIS A 33 -0.67 5.29 -13.46
C HIS A 33 -1.31 4.68 -14.73
N ARG A 34 -1.97 3.53 -14.59
CA ARG A 34 -2.60 2.83 -15.72
C ARG A 34 -3.79 2.00 -15.25
N VAL A 35 -4.86 2.00 -16.04
CA VAL A 35 -6.03 1.16 -15.81
C VAL A 35 -6.15 0.17 -16.95
N VAL A 36 -6.41 -1.10 -16.63
CA VAL A 36 -6.70 -2.13 -17.64
C VAL A 36 -8.05 -2.74 -17.31
N ALA A 37 -8.99 -2.65 -18.25
CA ALA A 37 -10.29 -3.29 -18.14
C ALA A 37 -10.35 -4.44 -19.14
N ARG A 38 -10.67 -5.64 -18.68
CA ARG A 38 -10.92 -6.79 -19.55
C ARG A 38 -12.38 -7.12 -19.54
N PHE A 39 -12.89 -7.51 -20.68
CA PHE A 39 -14.29 -7.82 -20.89
C PHE A 39 -14.46 -9.26 -21.38
N THR A 40 -15.67 -9.79 -21.25
CA THR A 40 -16.03 -11.08 -21.87
C THR A 40 -15.98 -10.98 -23.39
N ASP A 41 -16.51 -9.87 -23.92
CA ASP A 41 -16.56 -9.55 -25.35
C ASP A 41 -15.75 -8.27 -25.63
N ALA A 42 -15.97 -7.64 -26.80
CA ALA A 42 -15.33 -6.36 -27.11
C ALA A 42 -15.69 -5.28 -26.05
N PRO A 43 -14.74 -4.41 -25.67
CA PRO A 43 -15.04 -3.29 -24.76
C PRO A 43 -16.15 -2.38 -25.32
N PRO A 44 -17.04 -1.84 -24.46
CA PRO A 44 -18.10 -0.95 -24.90
C PRO A 44 -17.52 0.36 -25.48
N THR A 45 -18.26 0.98 -26.40
CA THR A 45 -17.86 2.24 -27.02
C THR A 45 -17.92 3.41 -26.04
N GLY A 46 -17.06 4.40 -26.24
CA GLY A 46 -17.04 5.59 -25.38
C GLY A 46 -16.54 5.32 -23.96
N LEU A 47 -15.72 4.28 -23.77
CA LEU A 47 -15.15 3.92 -22.47
C LEU A 47 -14.34 5.10 -21.89
N LYS A 48 -14.61 5.43 -20.63
CA LYS A 48 -13.98 6.51 -19.86
C LYS A 48 -13.60 6.02 -18.48
N VAL A 49 -12.54 6.59 -17.94
CA VAL A 49 -12.16 6.44 -16.53
C VAL A 49 -12.62 7.68 -15.77
N GLN A 50 -13.26 7.46 -14.62
CA GLN A 50 -13.45 8.52 -13.63
C GLN A 50 -12.75 8.15 -12.33
N TYR A 51 -12.23 9.16 -11.64
CA TYR A 51 -11.65 9.03 -10.31
C TYR A 51 -12.35 9.96 -9.34
N TRP A 52 -12.32 9.60 -8.07
CA TRP A 52 -12.89 10.40 -7.01
C TRP A 52 -11.90 11.44 -6.52
N ARG A 53 -12.20 12.69 -6.84
CA ARG A 53 -11.40 13.85 -6.48
C ARG A 53 -11.91 14.43 -5.15
N SER A 54 -11.09 14.34 -4.11
CA SER A 54 -11.29 15.02 -2.82
C SER A 54 -10.30 16.20 -2.73
N ALA A 55 -9.10 16.00 -2.18
CA ALA A 55 -8.12 17.08 -1.97
C ALA A 55 -6.98 17.14 -3.03
N TRP A 56 -6.67 16.01 -3.67
CA TRP A 56 -5.71 15.96 -4.78
C TRP A 56 -6.35 16.52 -6.07
N PRO A 57 -5.62 17.25 -6.93
CA PRO A 57 -4.17 17.54 -6.92
C PRO A 57 -3.74 18.77 -6.10
N GLN A 58 -4.67 19.54 -5.54
CA GLN A 58 -4.34 20.80 -4.86
C GLN A 58 -3.57 20.60 -3.56
N ARG A 59 -3.78 19.47 -2.88
CA ARG A 59 -3.01 19.05 -1.70
C ARG A 59 -2.26 17.76 -2.01
N ARG A 60 -0.94 17.76 -1.78
CA ARG A 60 -0.03 16.66 -2.12
C ARG A 60 1.09 16.53 -1.10
N LEU A 61 1.54 15.30 -0.88
CA LEU A 61 2.77 15.04 -0.14
C LEU A 61 3.99 15.21 -1.06
N PRO A 62 5.14 15.66 -0.53
CA PRO A 62 6.41 15.61 -1.25
C PRO A 62 6.76 14.16 -1.63
N LYS A 63 7.37 13.95 -2.80
CA LYS A 63 7.79 12.61 -3.25
C LYS A 63 9.21 12.21 -2.83
N ASP A 64 10.00 13.17 -2.38
CA ASP A 64 11.44 13.01 -2.13
C ASP A 64 11.80 13.03 -0.63
N SER A 65 10.82 13.28 0.23
CA SER A 65 11.04 13.47 1.65
C SER A 65 9.79 13.12 2.45
N VAL A 66 10.00 12.62 3.67
CA VAL A 66 8.95 12.54 4.68
C VAL A 66 8.85 13.92 5.31
N PRO A 67 7.68 14.59 5.27
CA PRO A 67 7.53 15.90 5.88
C PRO A 67 7.88 15.88 7.37
N ALA A 68 8.68 16.84 7.83
CA ALA A 68 9.06 16.95 9.23
C ALA A 68 7.92 17.55 10.08
N GLY A 69 7.72 17.00 11.28
CA GLY A 69 6.75 17.51 12.26
C GLY A 69 5.34 16.90 12.15
N GLY A 70 4.59 16.96 13.26
CA GLY A 70 3.25 16.37 13.37
C GLY A 70 2.13 17.11 12.60
N GLU A 71 2.47 18.12 11.79
CA GLU A 71 1.50 18.94 11.05
C GLU A 71 0.90 18.21 9.84
N VAL A 72 1.60 17.23 9.28
CA VAL A 72 1.18 16.50 8.08
C VAL A 72 0.28 15.30 8.39
N GLY A 73 0.35 14.75 9.60
CA GLY A 73 -0.53 13.65 10.05
C GLY A 73 -2.02 14.01 10.10
N TRP A 74 -2.35 15.30 10.04
CA TRP A 74 -3.73 15.82 10.02
C TRP A 74 -4.19 16.27 8.62
N TRP A 75 -3.40 15.99 7.59
CA TRP A 75 -3.76 16.37 6.24
C TRP A 75 -4.83 15.42 5.69
N GLU A 76 -5.95 15.97 5.23
CA GLU A 76 -6.92 15.24 4.43
C GLU A 76 -6.28 14.94 3.07
N LEU A 77 -5.85 13.69 2.88
CA LEU A 77 -5.22 13.20 1.65
C LEU A 77 -6.21 12.41 0.78
N GLY A 78 -7.39 12.12 1.32
CA GLY A 78 -8.55 11.59 0.60
C GLY A 78 -9.73 11.36 1.54
N ASP A 79 -10.93 11.62 1.04
CA ASP A 79 -12.21 11.39 1.73
C ASP A 79 -13.20 10.71 0.78
N TRP A 80 -13.78 9.58 1.21
CA TRP A 80 -14.77 8.82 0.45
C TRP A 80 -16.10 9.53 0.23
N PHE A 81 -16.46 10.43 1.15
CA PHE A 81 -17.76 11.09 1.23
C PHE A 81 -17.71 12.50 0.65
N ASN A 82 -16.61 13.22 0.90
CA ASN A 82 -16.45 14.61 0.49
C ASN A 82 -15.54 14.71 -0.73
N GLY A 83 -16.14 14.48 -1.90
CA GLY A 83 -15.46 14.61 -3.18
C GLY A 83 -16.42 14.61 -4.35
N GLU A 84 -15.86 14.62 -5.56
CA GLU A 84 -16.60 14.59 -6.81
C GLU A 84 -15.96 13.64 -7.81
N TRP A 85 -16.78 13.10 -8.73
CA TRP A 85 -16.27 12.29 -9.82
C TRP A 85 -15.69 13.17 -10.91
N GLN A 86 -14.39 13.05 -11.15
CA GLN A 86 -13.69 13.72 -12.25
C GLN A 86 -13.43 12.73 -13.38
N THR A 87 -13.69 13.15 -14.62
CA THR A 87 -13.34 12.34 -15.81
C THR A 87 -11.87 12.54 -16.14
N ALA A 88 -11.12 11.45 -16.17
CA ALA A 88 -9.70 11.49 -16.50
C ALA A 88 -9.50 11.66 -18.01
N ASP A 89 -8.49 12.43 -18.38
CA ASP A 89 -7.99 12.47 -19.75
C ASP A 89 -7.05 11.28 -19.98
N VAL A 90 -7.53 10.31 -20.77
CA VAL A 90 -6.84 9.06 -21.06
C VAL A 90 -6.66 8.84 -22.56
N ASP A 91 -5.56 8.20 -22.90
CA ASP A 91 -5.39 7.44 -24.14
C ASP A 91 -5.90 6.01 -23.90
N THR A 92 -6.85 5.57 -24.74
CA THR A 92 -7.43 4.23 -24.66
C THR A 92 -7.01 3.42 -25.87
N GLU A 93 -6.27 2.34 -25.64
CA GLU A 93 -5.93 1.33 -26.64
C GLU A 93 -6.77 0.07 -26.41
N VAL A 94 -7.36 -0.46 -27.47
CA VAL A 94 -8.17 -1.70 -27.41
C VAL A 94 -7.44 -2.80 -28.15
N ASP A 95 -7.16 -3.90 -27.44
CA ASP A 95 -6.60 -5.13 -27.98
C ASP A 95 -7.52 -6.31 -27.64
N GLY A 96 -8.27 -6.77 -28.65
CA GLY A 96 -9.28 -7.82 -28.48
C GLY A 96 -10.34 -7.43 -27.45
N THR A 97 -10.34 -8.11 -26.29
CA THR A 97 -11.28 -7.89 -25.18
C THR A 97 -10.70 -7.04 -24.05
N ALA A 98 -9.49 -6.50 -24.22
CA ALA A 98 -8.84 -5.64 -23.24
C ALA A 98 -8.82 -4.18 -23.73
N ALA A 99 -9.15 -3.26 -22.82
CA ALA A 99 -8.94 -1.83 -22.98
C ALA A 99 -7.86 -1.38 -21.99
N VAL A 100 -6.76 -0.84 -22.51
CA VAL A 100 -5.66 -0.26 -21.75
C VAL A 100 -5.81 1.25 -21.78
N MET A 101 -6.00 1.86 -20.61
CA MET A 101 -6.19 3.29 -20.45
C MET A 101 -4.97 3.87 -19.73
N THR A 102 -4.22 4.70 -20.44
CA THR A 102 -3.05 5.40 -19.91
C THR A 102 -3.39 6.87 -19.78
N PHE A 103 -2.99 7.47 -18.67
CA PHE A 103 -3.35 8.85 -18.41
C PHE A 103 -2.46 9.85 -19.17
N ARG A 104 -3.08 10.87 -19.76
CA ARG A 104 -2.37 12.04 -20.31
C ARG A 104 -1.88 12.96 -19.19
N PRO A 105 -0.99 13.92 -19.47
CA PRO A 105 -0.59 14.93 -18.49
C PRO A 105 -1.82 15.61 -17.86
N LEU A 106 -1.86 15.64 -16.53
CA LEU A 106 -3.02 16.12 -15.76
C LEU A 106 -3.45 17.54 -16.15
N ASN A 107 -2.48 18.41 -16.39
CA ASN A 107 -2.71 19.81 -16.70
C ASN A 107 -3.02 20.10 -18.17
N GLU A 108 -3.07 19.08 -19.04
CA GLU A 108 -3.40 19.28 -20.45
C GLU A 108 -4.89 19.61 -20.66
N ARG A 109 -5.78 18.93 -19.93
CA ARG A 109 -7.24 19.11 -20.07
C ARG A 109 -8.03 19.13 -18.76
N GLU A 110 -7.56 18.44 -17.72
CA GLU A 110 -8.32 18.32 -16.48
C GLU A 110 -8.12 19.53 -15.56
N PHE A 111 -6.88 20.02 -15.46
CA PHE A 111 -6.49 21.15 -14.60
C PHE A 111 -5.55 22.09 -15.34
N THR A 112 -6.09 22.84 -16.31
CA THR A 112 -5.31 23.75 -17.17
C THR A 112 -4.71 24.94 -16.42
N ASP A 113 -5.08 25.14 -15.15
CA ASP A 113 -4.54 26.14 -14.25
C ASP A 113 -3.28 25.67 -13.48
N LEU A 114 -2.93 24.37 -13.56
CA LEU A 114 -1.75 23.78 -12.92
C LEU A 114 -0.59 23.62 -13.92
N ASP A 115 -0.05 24.74 -14.42
CA ASP A 115 0.95 24.76 -15.50
C ASP A 115 2.23 23.94 -15.23
N ASP A 116 2.62 23.76 -13.96
CA ASP A 116 3.85 23.08 -13.54
C ASP A 116 3.63 21.63 -13.03
N PHE A 117 2.46 21.05 -13.30
CA PHE A 117 2.12 19.70 -12.81
C PHE A 117 1.63 18.71 -13.89
N PRO A 118 2.46 18.40 -14.90
CA PRO A 118 2.11 17.50 -16.01
C PRO A 118 2.23 16.02 -15.66
N VAL A 119 1.71 15.60 -14.51
CA VAL A 119 1.80 14.20 -14.06
C VAL A 119 0.88 13.28 -14.86
N THR A 120 1.32 12.06 -15.10
CA THR A 120 0.57 11.02 -15.84
C THR A 120 -0.03 9.98 -14.89
N PHE A 121 -0.37 10.38 -13.67
CA PHE A 121 -1.03 9.55 -12.67
C PHE A 121 -2.14 10.32 -11.98
N ARG A 122 -3.06 9.61 -11.31
CA ARG A 122 -4.14 10.19 -10.49
C ARG A 122 -4.09 9.59 -9.10
N THR A 123 -4.03 10.43 -8.08
CA THR A 123 -4.16 9.98 -6.69
C THR A 123 -5.62 9.95 -6.29
N THR A 124 -6.16 8.77 -5.95
CA THR A 124 -7.59 8.60 -5.68
C THR A 124 -7.89 7.43 -4.76
N GLN A 125 -8.96 7.52 -3.97
CA GLN A 125 -9.51 6.39 -3.20
C GLN A 125 -10.59 5.61 -3.96
N ARG A 126 -11.12 6.14 -5.08
CA ARG A 126 -12.09 5.42 -5.91
C ARG A 126 -11.84 5.65 -7.38
N LEU A 127 -12.14 4.63 -8.18
CA LEU A 127 -12.02 4.67 -9.62
C LEU A 127 -13.18 3.91 -10.23
N ARG A 128 -13.76 4.41 -11.32
CA ARG A 128 -14.81 3.70 -12.04
C ARG A 128 -14.70 3.85 -13.54
N LEU A 129 -15.28 2.89 -14.24
CA LEU A 129 -15.49 2.95 -15.68
C LEU A 129 -16.86 3.53 -16.01
N LEU A 130 -16.95 4.27 -17.11
CA LEU A 130 -18.18 4.66 -17.78
C LEU A 130 -18.11 4.31 -19.26
N ALA A 131 -19.24 4.06 -19.90
CA ALA A 131 -19.32 3.85 -21.34
C ALA A 131 -20.68 4.30 -21.88
N ASP A 132 -20.77 4.49 -23.19
CA ASP A 132 -22.04 4.83 -23.85
C ASP A 132 -23.03 3.66 -23.70
N GLY A 133 -24.16 3.91 -23.04
CA GLY A 133 -25.13 2.84 -22.72
C GLY A 133 -24.79 2.00 -21.48
N GLY A 134 -23.74 2.37 -20.73
CA GLY A 134 -23.32 1.72 -19.49
C GLY A 134 -22.20 0.69 -19.66
N VAL A 135 -21.58 0.31 -18.55
CA VAL A 135 -20.50 -0.69 -18.51
C VAL A 135 -21.10 -2.05 -18.22
N HIS A 136 -20.93 -3.00 -19.14
CA HIS A 136 -21.43 -4.37 -19.00
C HIS A 136 -20.32 -5.37 -19.29
N GLY A 137 -20.25 -6.44 -18.51
CA GLY A 137 -19.33 -7.55 -18.74
C GLY A 137 -17.83 -7.33 -18.50
N PRO A 138 -17.36 -6.42 -17.61
CA PRO A 138 -15.95 -6.47 -17.22
C PRO A 138 -15.67 -7.75 -16.43
N THR A 139 -14.69 -8.53 -16.87
CA THR A 139 -14.18 -9.72 -16.19
C THR A 139 -13.09 -9.38 -15.19
N SER A 140 -12.38 -8.27 -15.41
CA SER A 140 -11.43 -7.70 -14.47
C SER A 140 -11.25 -6.20 -14.71
N LEU A 141 -10.92 -5.51 -13.63
CA LEU A 141 -10.53 -4.10 -13.63
C LEU A 141 -9.27 -3.98 -12.79
N GLU A 142 -8.15 -3.72 -13.47
CA GLU A 142 -6.81 -3.63 -12.91
C GLU A 142 -6.42 -2.15 -12.82
N ALA A 143 -5.74 -1.77 -11.73
CA ALA A 143 -5.29 -0.41 -11.47
C ALA A 143 -3.84 -0.44 -11.01
N TYR A 144 -2.92 -0.13 -11.94
CA TYR A 144 -1.50 -0.20 -11.72
C TYR A 144 -0.95 1.10 -11.14
N THR A 145 -0.14 0.99 -10.10
CA THR A 145 0.64 2.10 -9.53
C THR A 145 2.08 2.07 -10.05
N ASP A 146 2.94 2.96 -9.57
CA ASP A 146 4.39 2.92 -9.83
C ASP A 146 5.17 2.00 -8.87
N SER A 147 4.47 1.33 -7.96
CA SER A 147 5.05 0.26 -7.14
C SER A 147 5.28 -1.00 -7.97
N VAL A 148 6.28 -1.79 -7.58
CA VAL A 148 6.56 -3.11 -8.17
C VAL A 148 6.56 -4.18 -7.11
N TRP A 149 6.23 -5.40 -7.52
CA TRP A 149 6.33 -6.58 -6.67
C TRP A 149 7.78 -6.92 -6.36
N THR A 150 8.03 -7.33 -5.13
CA THR A 150 9.26 -7.99 -4.68
C THR A 150 8.90 -9.13 -3.74
N THR A 151 9.90 -9.88 -3.30
CA THR A 151 9.74 -10.90 -2.26
C THR A 151 10.73 -10.68 -1.14
N THR A 152 10.34 -11.04 0.07
CA THR A 152 11.22 -11.02 1.24
C THR A 152 10.87 -12.16 2.17
N ALA A 153 11.85 -12.62 2.95
CA ALA A 153 11.61 -13.50 4.08
C ALA A 153 11.68 -12.69 5.36
N VAL A 154 10.85 -13.03 6.35
CA VAL A 154 10.92 -12.47 7.70
C VAL A 154 10.83 -13.59 8.72
N THR A 155 11.43 -13.37 9.89
CA THR A 155 11.29 -14.28 11.02
C THR A 155 10.53 -13.57 12.14
N VAL A 156 9.43 -14.19 12.57
CA VAL A 156 8.59 -13.74 13.69
C VAL A 156 8.98 -14.54 14.92
N LEU A 157 9.41 -13.84 15.97
CA LEU A 157 9.86 -14.39 17.23
C LEU A 157 8.88 -13.99 18.34
N PHE A 158 8.50 -14.96 19.17
CA PHE A 158 7.64 -14.76 20.34
C PHE A 158 8.47 -14.93 21.63
N GLU A 159 8.23 -14.06 22.62
CA GLU A 159 8.87 -14.16 23.94
C GLU A 159 8.49 -15.47 24.64
N THR A 160 7.20 -15.80 24.60
CA THR A 160 6.60 -17.05 25.09
C THR A 160 5.90 -17.78 23.95
N ALA A 161 5.76 -19.09 24.05
CA ALA A 161 5.01 -19.82 23.03
C ALA A 161 3.55 -19.36 23.07
N PRO A 162 2.95 -18.94 21.95
CA PRO A 162 1.58 -18.46 21.94
C PRO A 162 0.61 -19.60 22.26
N GLU A 163 -0.40 -19.32 23.10
CA GLU A 163 -1.46 -20.27 23.43
C GLU A 163 -2.47 -20.37 22.29
N ALA A 164 -2.84 -19.21 21.72
CA ALA A 164 -3.68 -19.10 20.55
C ALA A 164 -2.91 -19.51 19.28
N LYS A 165 -3.66 -20.05 18.30
CA LYS A 165 -3.11 -20.37 16.99
C LYS A 165 -2.66 -19.07 16.30
N SER A 166 -1.38 -19.02 15.92
CA SER A 166 -0.83 -17.91 15.16
C SER A 166 -1.40 -17.85 13.74
N ALA A 167 -1.70 -16.64 13.27
CA ALA A 167 -2.11 -16.36 11.91
C ALA A 167 -1.39 -15.09 11.40
N PHE A 168 -1.10 -15.08 10.10
CA PHE A 168 -0.34 -14.03 9.44
C PHE A 168 -1.12 -13.53 8.24
N ASP A 169 -1.17 -12.21 8.06
CA ASP A 169 -1.87 -11.57 6.95
C ASP A 169 -1.04 -10.38 6.46
N ALA A 170 -1.10 -10.11 5.15
CA ALA A 170 -0.32 -9.05 4.52
C ALA A 170 -1.27 -8.05 3.84
N HIS A 171 -1.30 -6.82 4.34
CA HIS A 171 -1.95 -5.70 3.66
C HIS A 171 -1.07 -5.22 2.51
N ASN A 172 -1.64 -5.01 1.31
CA ASN A 172 -0.89 -4.72 0.08
C ASN A 172 0.24 -5.72 -0.19
N GLY A 173 -0.02 -6.99 0.05
CA GLY A 173 0.94 -8.07 -0.16
C GLY A 173 0.30 -9.43 0.06
N HIS A 174 1.14 -10.47 0.07
CA HIS A 174 0.69 -11.83 0.36
C HIS A 174 1.68 -12.57 1.24
N VAL A 175 1.18 -13.35 2.19
CA VAL A 175 1.95 -14.38 2.87
C VAL A 175 1.96 -15.60 1.97
N ALA A 176 3.10 -15.87 1.32
CA ALA A 176 3.27 -16.98 0.39
C ALA A 176 3.47 -18.30 1.14
N ASP A 177 4.23 -18.26 2.24
CA ASP A 177 4.47 -19.42 3.11
C ASP A 177 4.66 -19.00 4.57
N ALA A 178 4.38 -19.91 5.50
CA ALA A 178 4.54 -19.72 6.92
C ALA A 178 5.06 -21.00 7.60
N ASP A 179 6.38 -21.07 7.75
CA ASP A 179 7.10 -22.18 8.34
C ASP A 179 7.23 -22.03 9.86
N ARG A 180 6.64 -22.94 10.63
CA ARG A 180 6.86 -22.96 12.08
C ARG A 180 8.28 -23.46 12.41
N ARG A 181 9.03 -22.66 13.17
CA ARG A 181 10.37 -23.00 13.69
C ARG A 181 10.30 -23.15 15.21
N GLY A 182 10.03 -24.37 15.67
CA GLY A 182 9.87 -24.65 17.10
C GLY A 182 8.60 -24.05 17.70
N LEU A 183 8.59 -23.81 19.01
CA LEU A 183 7.38 -23.35 19.72
C LEU A 183 7.18 -21.83 19.67
N LYS A 184 8.24 -21.06 19.41
CA LYS A 184 8.29 -19.60 19.59
C LYS A 184 8.69 -18.82 18.34
N ALA A 185 8.79 -19.46 17.18
CA ALA A 185 9.20 -18.77 15.97
C ALA A 185 8.50 -19.27 14.72
N PHE A 186 8.36 -18.37 13.74
CA PHE A 186 7.90 -18.66 12.39
C PHE A 186 8.79 -17.93 11.39
N VAL A 187 9.08 -18.58 10.26
CA VAL A 187 9.68 -17.94 9.09
C VAL A 187 8.58 -17.76 8.06
N LEU A 188 8.39 -16.54 7.57
CA LEU A 188 7.38 -16.23 6.58
C LEU A 188 8.06 -15.81 5.28
N ASP A 189 7.59 -16.35 4.16
CA ASP A 189 7.89 -15.81 2.84
C ASP A 189 6.76 -14.87 2.44
N LEU A 190 7.11 -13.64 2.09
CA LEU A 190 6.18 -12.58 1.76
C LEU A 190 6.41 -12.12 0.33
N ALA A 191 5.32 -11.88 -0.39
CA ALA A 191 5.32 -11.00 -1.54
C ALA A 191 4.93 -9.60 -1.08
N THR A 192 5.80 -8.63 -1.33
CA THR A 192 5.67 -7.26 -0.85
C THR A 192 5.85 -6.28 -2.00
N THR A 193 5.57 -5.00 -1.76
CA THR A 193 5.82 -3.93 -2.73
C THR A 193 7.12 -3.20 -2.43
N THR A 194 7.68 -2.55 -3.44
CA THR A 194 8.73 -1.54 -3.29
C THR A 194 8.42 -0.34 -4.19
N ASN A 195 8.72 0.85 -3.67
CA ASN A 195 8.50 2.12 -4.34
C ASN A 195 9.48 3.15 -3.78
N PRO A 196 10.14 3.98 -4.62
CA PRO A 196 11.06 5.02 -4.14
C PRO A 196 10.37 6.16 -3.38
N ASP A 197 9.08 6.39 -3.57
CA ASP A 197 8.31 7.40 -2.84
C ASP A 197 8.11 6.97 -1.37
N PRO A 198 8.71 7.67 -0.39
CA PRO A 198 8.58 7.30 1.02
C PRO A 198 7.15 7.50 1.55
N ASN A 199 6.29 8.21 0.83
CA ASN A 199 4.91 8.50 1.21
C ASN A 199 3.88 7.66 0.45
N THR A 200 4.31 6.66 -0.33
CA THR A 200 3.39 5.74 -1.00
C THR A 200 2.52 4.96 0.00
N TYR A 201 1.25 4.77 -0.36
CA TYR A 201 0.30 3.95 0.38
C TYR A 201 0.35 2.47 0.00
N ASP A 202 1.20 2.09 -0.97
CA ASP A 202 1.31 0.72 -1.45
C ASP A 202 2.14 -0.18 -0.53
N LYS A 203 2.74 0.38 0.52
CA LYS A 203 3.61 -0.34 1.47
C LYS A 203 2.93 -1.56 2.05
N THR A 204 3.67 -2.66 2.14
CA THR A 204 3.17 -3.91 2.69
C THR A 204 3.24 -3.93 4.23
N GLY A 205 2.08 -4.05 4.86
CA GLY A 205 1.95 -4.24 6.31
C GLY A 205 1.74 -5.70 6.67
N LEU A 206 2.56 -6.25 7.55
CA LEU A 206 2.41 -7.61 8.06
C LEU A 206 1.63 -7.56 9.38
N THR A 207 0.46 -8.17 9.41
CA THR A 207 -0.34 -8.38 10.62
C THR A 207 -0.11 -9.77 11.19
N ILE A 208 0.36 -9.82 12.43
CA ILE A 208 0.59 -11.04 13.21
C ILE A 208 -0.52 -11.14 14.25
N ARG A 209 -1.27 -12.24 14.23
CA ARG A 209 -2.32 -12.55 15.20
C ARG A 209 -1.94 -13.77 16.02
N GLY A 210 -2.11 -13.69 17.33
CA GLY A 210 -1.92 -14.76 18.30
C GLY A 210 -2.63 -14.39 19.60
N ASP A 211 -1.95 -14.52 20.74
CA ASP A 211 -2.47 -14.03 22.04
C ASP A 211 -2.63 -12.50 22.05
N ALA A 212 -1.81 -11.80 21.25
CA ALA A 212 -1.94 -10.40 20.92
C ALA A 212 -1.93 -10.21 19.40
N THR A 213 -2.33 -9.02 18.93
CA THR A 213 -2.29 -8.65 17.51
C THR A 213 -1.41 -7.42 17.33
N ALA A 214 -0.47 -7.50 16.39
CA ALA A 214 0.38 -6.38 15.99
C ALA A 214 0.48 -6.31 14.47
N THR A 215 0.59 -5.10 13.95
CA THR A 215 0.88 -4.85 12.53
C THR A 215 2.15 -4.03 12.42
N ILE A 216 3.07 -4.47 11.56
CA ILE A 216 4.36 -3.80 11.31
C ILE A 216 4.51 -3.55 9.81
N LEU A 217 5.21 -2.49 9.43
CA LEU A 217 5.58 -2.28 8.03
C LEU A 217 6.81 -3.13 7.73
N THR A 218 6.73 -3.92 6.67
CA THR A 218 7.83 -4.83 6.28
C THR A 218 9.11 -4.09 5.89
N GLN A 219 8.98 -2.86 5.38
CA GLN A 219 10.11 -2.00 5.03
C GLN A 219 10.94 -1.54 6.24
N ASP A 220 10.32 -1.42 7.43
CA ASP A 220 10.99 -0.93 8.64
C ASP A 220 12.07 -1.91 9.10
N LEU A 221 11.98 -3.17 8.63
CA LEU A 221 12.99 -4.20 8.85
C LEU A 221 14.33 -3.88 8.19
N ALA A 222 14.39 -2.93 7.25
CA ALA A 222 15.63 -2.42 6.69
C ALA A 222 16.47 -1.65 7.71
N ASP A 223 15.83 -1.01 8.71
CA ASP A 223 16.50 -0.26 9.78
C ASP A 223 16.89 -1.15 10.98
N GLY A 224 16.36 -2.38 10.97
CA GLY A 224 16.65 -3.44 11.91
C GLY A 224 15.39 -4.15 12.42
N PRO A 225 15.55 -5.01 13.43
CA PRO A 225 14.45 -5.72 14.07
C PRO A 225 13.37 -4.77 14.62
N VAL A 226 12.10 -5.15 14.42
CA VAL A 226 10.94 -4.42 14.98
C VAL A 226 10.46 -5.16 16.24
N TYR A 227 10.51 -4.47 17.37
CA TYR A 227 10.06 -5.00 18.66
C TYR A 227 8.68 -4.44 19.01
N VAL A 228 7.79 -5.34 19.45
CA VAL A 228 6.47 -4.98 20.01
C VAL A 228 6.37 -5.62 21.40
N PRO A 229 6.97 -5.00 22.44
CA PRO A 229 7.09 -5.60 23.77
C PRO A 229 5.74 -5.93 24.42
N ASP A 230 4.74 -5.07 24.23
CA ASP A 230 3.38 -5.28 24.75
C ASP A 230 2.69 -6.52 24.16
N CYS A 231 3.19 -7.01 23.01
CA CYS A 231 2.74 -8.24 22.38
C CYS A 231 3.71 -9.41 22.59
N GLY A 232 4.87 -9.19 23.21
CA GLY A 232 5.96 -10.17 23.30
C GLY A 232 6.46 -10.61 21.92
N LEU A 233 6.49 -9.70 20.94
CA LEU A 233 6.84 -9.99 19.54
C LEU A 233 8.10 -9.26 19.09
N CYS A 234 8.94 -9.95 18.32
CA CYS A 234 10.06 -9.36 17.58
C CYS A 234 10.01 -9.90 16.15
N VAL A 235 10.13 -9.01 15.17
CA VAL A 235 10.19 -9.36 13.75
C VAL A 235 11.54 -8.97 13.22
N VAL A 236 12.22 -9.90 12.54
CA VAL A 236 13.54 -9.68 11.93
C VAL A 236 13.48 -9.94 10.43
N ALA A 237 14.30 -9.22 9.67
CA ALA A 237 14.50 -9.48 8.26
C ALA A 237 15.19 -10.83 8.03
N GLY A 238 14.80 -11.52 6.96
CA GLY A 238 15.41 -12.76 6.52
C GLY A 238 14.92 -14.01 7.25
N ARG A 239 15.52 -15.13 6.87
CA ARG A 239 15.37 -16.43 7.54
C ARG A 239 16.43 -16.50 8.62
N ASP A 240 16.00 -16.37 9.85
CA ASP A 240 16.89 -16.20 10.99
C ASP A 240 16.68 -17.29 12.03
N ASP A 241 17.77 -17.78 12.61
CA ASP A 241 17.76 -18.84 13.62
C ASP A 241 17.87 -18.29 15.06
N ARG A 242 17.93 -16.96 15.23
CA ARG A 242 17.97 -16.29 16.53
C ARG A 242 16.69 -16.52 17.34
N ASP A 243 16.81 -16.42 18.66
CA ASP A 243 15.68 -16.39 19.58
C ASP A 243 15.34 -14.97 20.04
N TYR A 244 14.15 -14.80 20.60
CA TYR A 244 13.65 -13.51 21.06
C TYR A 244 14.57 -12.85 22.12
N GLY A 245 15.19 -13.66 22.98
CA GLY A 245 16.03 -13.16 24.08
C GLY A 245 17.29 -12.45 23.58
N THR A 246 17.91 -13.00 22.53
CA THR A 246 19.11 -12.43 21.89
C THR A 246 18.85 -11.03 21.34
N GLU A 247 17.66 -10.81 20.81
CA GLU A 247 17.21 -9.55 20.21
C GLU A 247 16.82 -8.51 21.28
N ARG A 248 16.08 -8.90 22.32
CA ARG A 248 15.65 -7.98 23.40
C ARG A 248 16.83 -7.20 24.01
N ASP A 249 17.99 -7.82 24.14
CA ASP A 249 19.18 -7.17 24.71
C ASP A 249 19.88 -6.24 23.70
N TYR A 250 19.75 -6.50 22.39
CA TYR A 250 20.17 -5.56 21.33
C TYR A 250 19.25 -4.34 21.24
N GLY A 251 17.92 -4.53 21.36
CA GLY A 251 16.94 -3.45 21.41
C GLY A 251 17.16 -2.48 22.58
N LYS A 252 17.50 -2.99 23.77
CA LYS A 252 17.90 -2.18 24.93
C LYS A 252 19.17 -1.36 24.72
N SER A 253 20.07 -1.80 23.82
CA SER A 253 21.31 -1.08 23.53
C SER A 253 21.12 0.09 22.53
N ARG A 254 20.02 0.08 21.75
CA ARG A 254 19.59 1.19 20.88
C ARG A 254 18.60 2.13 21.55
N ASP A 255 18.15 1.83 22.77
CA ASP A 255 17.30 2.72 23.55
C ASP A 255 18.01 4.07 23.70
N TYR A 256 17.29 5.16 23.42
CA TYR A 256 17.82 6.52 23.28
C TYR A 256 18.42 7.01 24.60
N GLY A 257 19.67 6.65 24.86
CA GLY A 257 20.49 7.26 25.88
C GLY A 257 20.85 8.68 25.48
N LYS A 258 20.10 9.64 26.04
CA LYS A 258 20.46 11.02 26.45
C LYS A 258 19.54 12.09 25.85
N GLY A 259 18.70 12.67 26.70
CA GLY A 259 17.97 13.89 26.33
C GLY A 259 16.94 14.44 27.29
N TRP A 260 16.78 13.91 28.50
CA TRP A 260 16.03 14.59 29.58
C TRP A 260 16.87 14.55 30.85
N ASP A 261 17.94 15.35 30.83
CA ASP A 261 18.71 15.67 32.01
C ASP A 261 18.04 16.85 32.72
N ASP A 262 17.90 16.69 34.03
CA ASP A 262 17.34 17.65 34.98
C ASP A 262 17.89 19.06 34.71
N ARG A 263 17.00 19.98 34.33
CA ARG A 263 17.26 21.41 34.45
C ARG A 263 16.10 22.10 35.15
N ASP A 264 16.36 22.37 36.43
CA ASP A 264 16.01 23.59 37.15
C ASP A 264 14.56 24.06 37.08
N TYR A 265 13.73 23.52 37.99
CA TYR A 265 12.67 24.33 38.61
C TYR A 265 13.19 24.90 39.93
N GLY A 266 14.13 25.84 39.82
CA GLY A 266 14.44 26.79 40.89
C GLY A 266 13.38 27.89 40.92
N LYS A 267 12.75 28.05 42.09
CA LYS A 267 12.11 29.31 42.50
C LYS A 267 13.17 30.31 42.95
#